data_AF-A0A4V6D7G2-F1
#
_entry.id   AF-A0A4V6D7G2-F1
#
_cell.length_a   1.000
_cell.length_b   1.000
_cell.length_c   1.000
_cell.angle_alpha   90.00
_cell.angle_beta   90.00
_cell.angle_gamma   90.00
#
_symmetry.space_group_name_H-M   'P 1'
#
loop_
_entity.id
_entity.type
_entity.pdbx_description
1 polymer ?
#
loop_
_entity_poly.entity_id
_entity_poly.type
_entity_poly.pdbx_seq_one_letter_code
_entity_poly.pdbx_strand_id
1 'polypeptide(L)'
;MDEVTGRDDAVEPEDLEVDEEAMRARFEDWVKEYGRSYRSKKEKARRYEIFRKRQIDNDRRNKRNASKPNGARFGTSEFSDWTKEEWNSRMSGRCGAFDWEEYFAP
;
A
#
# COMPACT_ATOMS: atom_id res chain seq x y z
N MET A 1 23.90 -2.18 28.14
CA MET A 1 24.25 -3.39 27.36
C MET A 1 23.42 -4.48 28.02
N ASP A 2 22.21 -4.80 27.56
CA ASP A 2 21.75 -4.89 26.18
C ASP A 2 20.25 -4.54 26.02
N GLU A 3 19.95 -3.85 24.92
CA GLU A 3 18.63 -3.70 24.33
C GLU A 3 18.14 -5.05 23.81
N VAL A 4 16.90 -5.42 24.10
CA VAL A 4 16.06 -6.19 23.16
C VAL A 4 14.64 -5.63 23.28
N THR A 5 14.36 -4.58 22.50
CA THR A 5 12.98 -4.28 22.12
C THR A 5 12.60 -5.32 21.07
N GLY A 6 12.06 -6.44 21.54
CA GLY A 6 11.52 -7.52 20.71
C GLY A 6 10.40 -6.96 19.84
N ARG A 7 10.77 -6.51 18.64
CA ARG A 7 9.91 -6.03 17.57
C ARG A 7 9.66 -7.21 16.62
N ASP A 8 9.04 -8.26 17.14
CA ASP A 8 8.69 -9.45 16.38
C ASP A 8 7.26 -9.88 16.67
N ASP A 9 6.32 -8.93 16.58
CA ASP A 9 4.95 -9.26 16.25
C ASP A 9 4.83 -9.26 14.71
N ALA A 10 5.47 -10.27 14.11
CA ALA A 10 5.07 -10.79 12.82
C ALA A 10 3.66 -11.36 13.00
N VAL A 11 2.67 -10.46 12.99
CA VAL A 11 1.27 -10.82 12.87
C VAL A 11 1.12 -11.37 11.45
N GLU A 12 1.22 -12.68 11.39
CA GLU A 12 0.73 -13.54 10.33
C GLU A 12 -0.54 -12.92 9.72
N PRO A 13 -0.63 -12.78 8.39
CA PRO A 13 -1.74 -12.09 7.73
C PRO A 13 -3.11 -12.82 7.84
N GLU A 14 -3.24 -13.82 8.71
CA GLU A 14 -4.34 -14.78 8.74
C GLU A 14 -5.63 -14.33 9.45
N ASP A 15 -5.63 -13.24 10.22
CA ASP A 15 -6.79 -12.87 11.06
C ASP A 15 -7.47 -11.53 10.70
N LEU A 16 -7.33 -11.09 9.46
CA LEU A 16 -8.30 -10.19 8.87
C LEU A 16 -8.90 -10.95 7.70
N GLU A 17 -10.15 -11.41 7.82
CA GLU A 17 -11.00 -11.81 6.70
C GLU A 17 -11.14 -10.60 5.77
N VAL A 18 -10.11 -10.37 4.97
CA VAL A 18 -10.12 -9.37 3.93
C VAL A 18 -10.82 -10.05 2.78
N ASP A 19 -12.12 -9.77 2.67
CA ASP A 19 -12.94 -10.23 1.56
C ASP A 19 -12.23 -9.89 0.24
N GLU A 20 -11.70 -10.93 -0.42
CA GLU A 20 -10.83 -10.75 -1.58
C GLU A 20 -11.61 -10.19 -2.77
N GLU A 21 -12.91 -10.44 -2.84
CA GLU A 21 -13.80 -9.85 -3.85
C GLU A 21 -13.96 -8.35 -3.61
N ALA A 22 -14.25 -7.93 -2.38
CA ALA A 22 -14.38 -6.52 -2.01
C ALA A 22 -13.07 -5.76 -2.22
N MET A 23 -11.92 -6.37 -1.92
CA MET A 23 -10.62 -5.76 -2.16
C MET A 23 -10.26 -5.64 -3.63
N ARG A 24 -10.65 -6.63 -4.44
CA ARG A 24 -10.51 -6.55 -5.89
C ARG A 24 -11.43 -5.49 -6.49
N ALA A 25 -12.67 -5.40 -6.02
CA ALA A 25 -13.61 -4.34 -6.41
C ALA A 25 -13.04 -2.95 -6.08
N ARG A 26 -12.54 -2.76 -4.86
CA ARG A 26 -11.85 -1.51 -4.46
C ARG A 26 -10.65 -1.19 -5.33
N PHE A 27 -9.86 -2.20 -5.70
CA PHE A 27 -8.73 -2.01 -6.61
C PHE A 27 -9.18 -1.60 -8.00
N GLU A 28 -10.24 -2.21 -8.55
CA GLU A 28 -10.78 -1.84 -9.86
C GLU A 28 -11.38 -0.44 -9.87
N ASP A 29 -12.11 -0.07 -8.83
CA ASP A 29 -12.63 1.30 -8.66
C ASP A 29 -11.49 2.30 -8.54
N TRP A 30 -10.47 1.99 -7.74
CA TRP A 30 -9.27 2.82 -7.62
C TRP A 30 -8.51 2.95 -8.95
N VAL A 31 -8.38 1.86 -9.72
CA VAL A 31 -7.76 1.88 -11.05
C VAL A 31 -8.53 2.80 -12.00
N LYS A 32 -9.87 2.78 -11.95
CA LYS A 32 -10.73 3.66 -12.76
C LYS A 32 -10.65 5.11 -12.29
N GLU A 33 -10.73 5.36 -10.98
CA GLU A 33 -10.71 6.69 -10.36
C GLU A 33 -9.42 7.43 -10.68
N TYR A 34 -8.28 6.74 -10.64
CA TYR A 34 -6.96 7.32 -10.91
C TYR A 34 -6.45 7.07 -12.33
N GLY A 35 -7.28 6.53 -13.23
CA GLY A 35 -6.93 6.32 -14.64
C GLY A 35 -5.70 5.44 -14.86
N ARG A 36 -5.47 4.43 -14.01
CA ARG A 36 -4.28 3.57 -14.07
C ARG A 36 -4.38 2.58 -15.23
N SER A 37 -3.37 2.57 -16.10
CA SER A 37 -3.16 1.52 -17.10
C SER A 37 -1.97 0.65 -16.70
N TYR A 38 -2.05 -0.66 -16.94
CA TYR A 38 -0.95 -1.59 -16.70
C TYR A 38 -0.62 -2.33 -17.98
N ARG A 39 0.67 -2.35 -18.34
CA ARG A 39 1.18 -2.96 -19.58
C ARG A 39 0.93 -4.46 -19.68
N SER A 40 0.86 -5.18 -18.55
CA SER A 40 0.67 -6.63 -18.55
C SER A 40 -0.18 -7.12 -17.38
N LYS A 41 -0.80 -8.30 -17.56
CA LYS A 41 -1.54 -8.99 -16.48
C LYS A 41 -0.64 -9.29 -15.27
N LYS A 42 0.64 -9.59 -15.52
CA LYS A 42 1.63 -9.87 -14.47
C LYS A 42 1.96 -8.62 -13.65
N GLU A 43 2.08 -7.46 -14.30
CA GLU A 43 2.28 -6.18 -13.62
C GLU A 43 1.04 -5.79 -12.81
N LYS A 44 -0.16 -5.92 -13.40
CA LYS A 44 -1.41 -5.67 -12.69
C LYS A 44 -1.54 -6.55 -11.42
N ALA A 45 -1.15 -7.82 -11.49
CA ALA A 45 -1.16 -8.71 -10.34
C ALA A 45 -0.19 -8.25 -9.25
N ARG A 46 1.06 -7.90 -9.60
CA ARG A 46 2.03 -7.37 -8.63
C ARG A 46 1.54 -6.08 -7.97
N ARG A 47 0.98 -5.15 -8.75
CA ARG A 47 0.43 -3.88 -8.25
C ARG A 47 -0.79 -4.09 -7.36
N TYR A 48 -1.63 -5.07 -7.69
CA TYR A 48 -2.74 -5.49 -6.83
C TYR A 48 -2.25 -6.02 -5.47
N GLU A 49 -1.21 -6.86 -5.43
CA GLU A 49 -0.67 -7.35 -4.16
C GLU A 49 -0.14 -6.21 -3.28
N ILE A 50 0.50 -5.21 -3.89
CA ILE A 50 0.99 -4.02 -3.18
C ILE A 50 -0.19 -3.20 -2.65
N PHE A 51 -1.20 -2.95 -3.50
CA PHE A 51 -2.43 -2.27 -3.12
C PHE A 51 -3.11 -2.95 -1.94
N ARG A 52 -3.25 -4.28 -2.00
CA ARG A 52 -3.80 -5.10 -0.91
C ARG A 52 -3.04 -4.86 0.39
N LYS A 53 -1.71 -5.00 0.38
CA LYS A 53 -0.90 -4.79 1.58
C LYS A 53 -1.06 -3.38 2.14
N ARG A 54 -1.15 -2.37 1.27
CA ARG A 54 -1.33 -0.97 1.66
C ARG A 54 -2.69 -0.71 2.31
N GLN A 55 -3.77 -1.25 1.75
CA GLN A 55 -5.11 -1.10 2.32
C GLN A 55 -5.22 -1.77 3.68
N ILE A 56 -4.66 -2.97 3.84
CA ILE A 56 -4.63 -3.68 5.13
C ILE A 56 -3.89 -2.84 6.19
N ASP A 57 -2.74 -2.27 5.83
CA ASP A 57 -1.98 -1.40 6.73
C ASP A 57 -2.76 -0.10 7.06
N ASN A 58 -3.41 0.52 6.08
CA ASN A 58 -4.27 1.68 6.31
C ASN A 58 -5.42 1.36 7.26
N ASP A 59 -6.13 0.24 7.06
CA ASP A 59 -7.22 -0.21 7.93
C ASP A 59 -6.72 -0.50 9.35
N ARG A 60 -5.57 -1.16 9.50
CA ARG A 60 -4.92 -1.39 10.80
C ARG A 60 -4.57 -0.06 11.49
N ARG A 61 -3.99 0.90 10.76
CA ARG A 61 -3.65 2.23 11.31
C ARG A 61 -4.89 3.03 11.68
N ASN A 62 -5.94 2.97 10.88
CA ASN A 62 -7.22 3.61 11.16
C ASN A 62 -7.87 3.04 12.40
N LYS A 63 -7.92 1.70 12.56
CA LYS A 63 -8.41 1.04 13.78
C LYS A 63 -7.64 1.50 15.02
N ARG A 64 -6.30 1.53 14.95
CA ARG A 64 -5.44 2.02 16.05
C ARG A 64 -5.64 3.50 16.36
N ASN A 65 -5.92 4.31 15.34
CA ASN A 65 -6.09 5.75 15.48
C ASN A 65 -7.53 6.13 15.85
N ALA A 66 -8.51 5.23 15.73
CA ALA A 66 -9.92 5.49 16.04
C ALA A 66 -10.15 5.90 17.50
N SER A 67 -9.34 5.40 18.44
CA SER A 67 -9.40 5.78 19.85
C SER A 67 -8.65 7.06 20.19
N LYS A 68 -7.93 7.67 19.23
CA LYS A 68 -7.13 8.87 19.45
C LYS A 68 -7.91 10.11 19.00
N PRO A 69 -8.03 11.16 19.82
CA PRO A 69 -8.77 12.38 19.47
C PRO A 69 -8.21 13.10 18.23
N ASN A 70 -6.90 12.98 17.96
CA ASN A 70 -6.22 13.49 16.76
C ASN A 70 -5.62 12.37 15.89
N GLY A 71 -6.28 11.21 15.85
CA GLY A 71 -5.83 10.08 15.05
C GLY A 71 -5.85 10.39 13.55
N ALA A 72 -4.70 10.26 12.87
CA ALA A 72 -4.64 10.39 11.42
C ALA A 72 -5.50 9.30 10.74
N ARG A 73 -6.34 9.70 9.78
CA ARG A 73 -7.11 8.79 8.93
C ARG A 73 -6.36 8.58 7.63
N PHE A 74 -6.14 7.34 7.26
CA PHE A 74 -5.47 6.93 6.03
C PHE A 74 -6.51 6.37 5.06
N GLY A 75 -6.47 6.82 3.80
CA GLY A 75 -7.37 6.35 2.75
C GLY A 75 -6.61 5.83 1.53
N THR A 76 -7.37 5.45 0.50
CA THR A 76 -6.86 5.27 -0.86
C THR A 76 -6.33 6.60 -1.40
N SER A 77 -5.10 6.57 -1.89
CA SER A 77 -4.40 7.68 -2.55
C SER A 77 -3.77 7.20 -3.86
N GLU A 78 -3.25 8.09 -4.69
CA GLU A 78 -2.50 7.77 -5.91
C GLU A 78 -1.31 6.82 -5.66
N PHE A 79 -0.77 6.81 -4.44
CA PHE A 79 0.35 5.96 -4.02
C PHE A 79 -0.08 4.65 -3.36
N SER A 80 -1.33 4.24 -3.55
CA SER A 80 -1.85 3.02 -2.91
C SER A 80 -1.17 1.75 -3.42
N ASP A 81 -0.61 1.77 -4.63
CA ASP A 81 0.14 0.68 -5.26
C ASP A 81 1.67 0.79 -5.09
N TRP A 82 2.13 1.63 -4.16
CA TRP A 82 3.55 1.79 -3.83
C TRP A 82 3.92 1.00 -2.57
N THR A 83 5.03 0.27 -2.64
CA THR A 83 5.60 -0.35 -1.44
C THR A 83 6.26 0.69 -0.53
N LYS A 84 6.37 0.40 0.76
CA LYS A 84 7.08 1.27 1.71
C LYS A 84 8.56 1.42 1.36
N GLU A 85 9.16 0.37 0.79
CA GLU A 85 10.52 0.39 0.26
C GLU A 85 10.63 1.27 -0.98
N GLU A 86 9.71 1.18 -1.95
CA GLU A 86 9.69 2.12 -3.08
C GLU A 86 9.48 3.56 -2.61
N TRP A 87 8.58 3.78 -1.66
CA TRP A 87 8.38 5.10 -1.06
C TRP A 87 9.65 5.63 -0.41
N ASN A 88 10.31 4.82 0.43
CA ASN A 88 11.55 5.22 1.10
C ASN A 88 12.71 5.39 0.11
N SER A 89 12.83 4.51 -0.88
CA SER A 89 13.86 4.58 -1.90
C SER A 89 13.70 5.80 -2.81
N ARG A 90 12.46 6.27 -3.05
CA ARG A 90 12.19 7.43 -3.91
C ARG A 90 12.10 8.75 -3.15
N MET A 91 11.66 8.72 -1.89
CA MET A 91 11.46 9.91 -1.06
C MET A 91 12.62 10.19 -0.10
N SER A 92 13.47 9.20 0.21
CA SER A 92 14.78 9.51 0.79
C SER A 92 15.66 10.00 -0.36
N GLY A 93 16.13 11.25 -0.27
CA GLY A 93 16.76 11.99 -1.37
C GLY A 93 18.12 11.47 -1.87
N ARG A 94 18.28 10.16 -2.05
CA ARG A 94 19.35 9.56 -2.85
C ARG A 94 18.77 9.11 -4.18
N CYS A 95 18.97 9.97 -5.18
CA CYS A 95 18.57 9.81 -6.57
C CYS A 95 18.81 8.38 -7.09
N GLY A 96 17.75 7.77 -7.62
CA GLY A 96 17.81 6.64 -8.53
C GLY A 96 16.58 6.75 -9.42
N ALA A 97 16.80 7.13 -10.68
CA ALA A 97 15.78 7.50 -11.66
C ALA A 97 14.62 6.50 -11.67
N PHE A 98 13.47 6.91 -11.12
CA PHE A 98 12.22 6.25 -11.46
C PHE A 98 11.71 6.92 -12.73
N ASP A 99 11.64 6.16 -13.81
CA ASP A 99 11.09 6.64 -15.08
C ASP A 99 9.58 6.82 -14.90
N TRP A 100 9.20 8.04 -14.54
CA TRP A 100 7.81 8.45 -14.38
C TRP A 100 7.07 8.46 -15.71
N GLU A 101 7.78 8.56 -16.84
CA GLU A 101 7.16 8.50 -18.17
C GLU A 101 6.69 7.08 -18.48
N GLU A 102 7.44 6.04 -18.10
CA GLU A 102 7.03 4.65 -18.29
C GLU A 102 5.80 4.27 -17.43
N TYR A 103 5.66 4.88 -16.25
CA TYR A 103 4.57 4.57 -15.32
C TYR A 103 3.23 5.24 -15.68
N PHE A 104 3.28 6.39 -16.38
CA PHE A 104 2.11 7.13 -16.85
C PHE A 104 1.86 6.99 -18.36
N ALA A 105 2.70 6.24 -19.08
CA ALA A 105 2.51 6.02 -20.51
C ALA A 105 1.25 5.18 -20.80
N PRO A 106 0.39 5.62 -21.75
CA PRO A 106 -0.82 4.92 -22.16
C PRO A 106 -0.55 3.54 -22.79
#